data_AF-A0A960XN57-F1
#
_entry.id   AF-A0A960XN57-F1
#
_cell.length_a   1.000
_cell.length_b   1.000
_cell.length_c   1.000
_cell.angle_alpha   90.00
_cell.angle_beta   90.00
_cell.angle_gamma   90.00
#
_symmetry.space_group_name_H-M   'P 1'
#
loop_
_entity.id
_entity.type
_entity.pdbx_description
1 polymer ?
#
loop_
_entity_poly.entity_id
_entity_poly.type
_entity_poly.pdbx_seq_one_letter_code
_entity_poly.pdbx_strand_id
1 'polypeptide(L)'
;MNTSHLKDLDYSVVQQCMHCGMCLPTCPTYDFTKLERNSPRGRIALMRAIADDRLEATRTFAEEMYFCLGCLACMTACPAGVDYANLFEHARAEVETKGLLPSPRRGAIRGFTVK
;
A
#
# COMPACT_ATOMS: atom_id res chain seq x y z
N MET A 1 -10.99 18.54 -5.92
CA MET A 1 -9.53 18.69 -5.94
C MET A 1 -8.94 17.29 -5.92
N ASN A 2 -8.04 16.98 -6.86
CA ASN A 2 -7.49 15.64 -7.05
C ASN A 2 -6.38 15.41 -5.99
N THR A 3 -6.78 15.18 -4.73
CA THR A 3 -5.89 14.97 -3.58
C THR A 3 -5.28 13.58 -3.66
N SER A 4 -3.95 13.50 -3.79
CA SER A 4 -3.22 12.24 -3.82
C SER A 4 -2.71 11.94 -2.42
N HIS A 5 -3.30 10.92 -1.79
CA HIS A 5 -2.98 10.50 -0.43
C HIS A 5 -1.53 10.03 -0.28
N LEU A 6 -0.89 9.52 -1.34
CA LEU A 6 0.53 9.15 -1.30
C LEU A 6 1.48 10.33 -1.45
N LYS A 7 1.05 11.42 -2.10
CA LYS A 7 1.84 12.65 -2.20
C LYS A 7 1.74 13.51 -0.94
N ASP A 8 0.58 13.46 -0.28
CA ASP A 8 0.30 14.20 0.95
C ASP A 8 0.83 13.48 2.21
N LEU A 9 1.37 12.28 2.05
CA LEU A 9 1.96 11.49 3.13
C LEU A 9 3.25 12.16 3.66
N ASP A 10 3.51 12.07 4.97
CA ASP A 10 4.83 12.40 5.52
C ASP A 10 5.89 11.51 4.86
N TYR A 11 6.66 12.13 3.97
CA TYR A 11 7.66 11.44 3.16
C TYR A 11 8.70 10.69 4.01
N SER A 12 8.92 11.12 5.26
CA SER A 12 9.82 10.46 6.20
C SER A 12 9.44 8.99 6.42
N VAL A 13 8.14 8.66 6.40
CA VAL A 13 7.61 7.30 6.64
C VAL A 13 7.95 6.36 5.48
N VAL A 14 7.96 6.87 4.24
CA VAL A 14 8.32 6.08 3.05
C VAL A 14 9.84 5.90 2.95
N GLN A 15 10.63 6.87 3.42
CA GLN A 15 12.09 6.83 3.37
C GLN A 15 12.73 5.87 4.38
N GLN A 16 12.02 5.50 5.45
CA GLN A 16 12.53 4.57 6.47
C GLN A 16 12.89 3.18 5.91
N CYS A 17 12.27 2.77 4.80
CA CYS A 17 12.57 1.48 4.19
C CYS A 17 13.96 1.46 3.54
N MET A 18 14.90 0.82 4.22
CA MET A 18 16.27 0.58 3.75
C MET A 18 16.43 -0.67 2.85
N HIS A 19 15.32 -1.20 2.33
CA HIS A 19 15.28 -2.33 1.40
C HIS A 19 15.95 -3.65 1.85
N CYS A 20 16.17 -3.84 3.16
CA CYS A 20 16.91 -4.99 3.71
C CYS A 20 16.24 -6.37 3.54
N GLY A 21 14.91 -6.42 3.37
CA GLY A 21 14.18 -7.67 3.13
C GLY A 21 13.80 -8.49 4.37
N MET A 22 14.02 -7.98 5.59
CA MET A 22 13.61 -8.69 6.83
C MET A 22 12.10 -8.92 6.94
N CYS A 23 11.29 -8.08 6.28
CA CYS A 23 9.84 -8.21 6.24
C CYS A 23 9.33 -9.31 5.27
N LEU A 24 10.19 -9.88 4.42
CA LEU A 24 9.77 -10.86 3.41
C LEU A 24 9.26 -12.17 4.02
N PRO A 25 10.03 -12.88 4.86
CA PRO A 25 9.60 -14.19 5.38
C PRO A 25 8.37 -14.12 6.30
N THR A 26 8.03 -12.95 6.85
CA THR A 26 6.86 -12.77 7.70
C THR A 26 5.58 -12.44 6.92
N CYS A 27 5.70 -12.07 5.65
CA CYS A 27 4.54 -11.65 4.85
C CYS A 27 3.86 -12.84 4.19
N PRO A 28 2.60 -13.18 4.54
CA PRO A 28 1.93 -14.37 4.02
C PRO A 28 1.67 -14.31 2.51
N THR A 29 1.44 -13.11 1.96
CA THR A 29 1.19 -12.94 0.52
C THR A 29 2.45 -13.14 -0.29
N TYR A 30 3.60 -12.68 0.22
CA TYR A 30 4.89 -12.99 -0.38
C TYR A 30 5.25 -14.47 -0.19
N ASP A 31 4.96 -15.05 0.98
CA ASP A 31 5.26 -16.45 1.22
C ASP A 31 4.53 -17.36 0.22
N PHE A 32 3.26 -17.04 -0.07
CA PHE A 32 2.44 -17.76 -1.05
C PHE A 32 2.93 -17.59 -2.49
N THR A 33 3.26 -16.37 -2.92
CA THR A 33 3.55 -16.11 -4.35
C THR A 33 5.03 -16.11 -4.71
N LYS A 34 5.91 -15.86 -3.73
CA LYS A 34 7.34 -15.57 -3.89
C LYS A 34 7.65 -14.39 -4.84
N LEU A 35 6.65 -13.60 -5.21
CA LEU A 35 6.82 -12.41 -6.03
C LEU A 35 7.08 -11.21 -5.13
N GLU A 36 8.23 -10.56 -5.30
CA GLU A 36 8.65 -9.44 -4.46
C GLU A 36 7.62 -8.31 -4.39
N ARG A 37 6.91 -8.03 -5.50
CA ARG A 37 5.86 -7.01 -5.53
C ARG A 37 4.72 -7.29 -4.53
N ASN A 38 4.49 -8.57 -4.19
CA ASN A 38 3.50 -9.01 -3.21
C ASN A 38 3.98 -8.92 -1.75
N SER A 39 5.20 -8.45 -1.52
CA SER A 39 5.80 -8.27 -0.19
C SER A 39 5.55 -6.86 0.36
N PRO A 40 5.76 -6.63 1.67
CA PRO A 40 5.65 -5.30 2.26
C PRO A 40 6.71 -4.36 1.66
N ARG A 41 7.94 -4.85 1.46
CA ARG A 41 9.02 -4.10 0.82
C ARG A 41 8.69 -3.72 -0.62
N GLY A 42 8.16 -4.66 -1.41
CA GLY A 42 7.75 -4.39 -2.78
C GLY A 42 6.62 -3.36 -2.87
N ARG A 43 5.66 -3.43 -1.94
CA ARG A 43 4.56 -2.45 -1.83
C ARG A 43 5.07 -1.06 -1.48
N ILE A 44 5.97 -0.95 -0.50
CA ILE A 44 6.61 0.33 -0.17
C ILE A 44 7.35 0.89 -1.38
N ALA A 45 8.05 0.05 -2.16
CA ALA A 45 8.73 0.51 -3.36
C ALA A 45 7.75 1.08 -4.41
N LEU A 46 6.59 0.45 -4.59
CA LEU A 46 5.52 0.96 -5.46
C LEU A 46 4.93 2.27 -4.93
N MET A 47 4.60 2.34 -3.65
CA MET A 47 4.09 3.56 -2.99
C MET A 47 5.08 4.72 -3.15
N ARG A 48 6.37 4.47 -2.91
CA ARG A 48 7.45 5.45 -3.08
C ARG A 48 7.56 5.93 -4.51
N ALA A 49 7.52 5.03 -5.49
CA ALA A 49 7.60 5.43 -6.88
C ALA A 49 6.41 6.32 -7.30
N ILE A 50 5.22 6.10 -6.73
CA ILE A 50 4.06 6.97 -6.96
C ILE A 50 4.21 8.32 -6.25
N ALA A 51 4.67 8.31 -4.99
CA ALA A 51 4.93 9.53 -4.23
C ALA A 51 6.02 10.41 -4.89
N ASP A 52 7.02 9.77 -5.51
CA ASP A 52 8.12 10.42 -6.23
C ASP A 52 7.77 10.84 -7.67
N ASP A 53 6.51 10.72 -8.09
CA ASP A 53 6.07 11.01 -9.47
C ASP A 53 6.79 10.18 -10.56
N ARG A 54 7.35 9.03 -10.18
CA ARG A 54 8.02 8.08 -11.09
C ARG A 54 7.06 7.05 -11.67
N LEU A 55 5.94 6.80 -11.01
CA LEU A 55 4.86 5.93 -11.48
C LEU A 55 3.50 6.57 -11.21
N GLU A 56 2.54 6.27 -12.06
CA GLU A 56 1.14 6.58 -11.78
C GLU A 56 0.48 5.42 -11.00
N ALA A 57 -0.46 5.75 -10.13
CA ALA A 57 -1.31 4.76 -9.48
C ALA A 57 -2.26 4.14 -10.53
N THR A 58 -2.09 2.84 -10.78
CA THR A 58 -2.87 2.08 -11.78
C THR A 58 -3.75 1.02 -11.14
N ARG A 59 -4.59 0.36 -11.94
CA ARG A 59 -5.33 -0.83 -11.50
C ARG A 59 -4.42 -1.92 -10.94
N THR A 60 -3.25 -2.15 -11.54
CA THR A 60 -2.28 -3.13 -11.02
C THR A 60 -1.75 -2.74 -9.65
N PHE A 61 -1.43 -1.47 -9.43
CA PHE A 61 -1.08 -0.97 -8.09
C PHE A 61 -2.20 -1.26 -7.09
N ALA A 62 -3.44 -1.00 -7.48
CA ALA A 62 -4.61 -1.25 -6.65
C ALA A 62 -4.77 -2.74 -6.28
N GLU A 63 -4.64 -3.64 -7.26
CA GLU A 63 -4.67 -5.09 -7.03
C GLU A 63 -3.58 -5.52 -6.04
N GLU A 64 -2.38 -4.96 -6.15
CA GLU A 64 -1.29 -5.21 -5.20
C GLU A 64 -1.61 -4.72 -3.78
N MET A 65 -2.17 -3.52 -3.62
CA MET A 65 -2.56 -2.99 -2.30
C MET A 65 -3.71 -3.78 -1.66
N TYR A 66 -4.65 -4.27 -2.46
CA TYR A 66 -5.76 -5.09 -1.99
C TYR A 66 -5.41 -6.57 -1.83
N PHE A 67 -4.33 -7.04 -2.45
CA PHE A 67 -3.77 -8.36 -2.15
C PHE A 67 -3.11 -8.41 -0.77
N CYS A 68 -2.65 -7.28 -0.23
CA CYS A 68 -2.17 -7.19 1.15
C CYS A 68 -3.30 -7.46 2.16
N LEU A 69 -3.08 -8.41 3.09
CA LEU A 69 -4.07 -8.78 4.11
C LEU A 69 -4.22 -7.75 5.24
N GLY A 70 -3.27 -6.82 5.39
CA GLY A 70 -3.29 -5.85 6.50
C GLY A 70 -2.94 -6.46 7.87
N CYS A 71 -2.21 -7.58 7.92
CA CYS A 71 -1.87 -8.25 9.19
C CYS A 71 -0.77 -7.57 10.01
N LEU A 72 -0.04 -6.61 9.41
CA LEU A 72 1.03 -5.82 10.03
C LEU A 72 2.22 -6.59 10.64
N ALA A 73 2.33 -7.91 10.39
CA ALA A 73 3.46 -8.73 10.86
C ALA A 73 4.83 -8.20 10.39
N CYS A 74 4.85 -7.51 9.25
CA CYS A 74 6.03 -6.83 8.70
C CYS A 74 6.60 -5.74 9.61
N MET A 75 5.79 -5.08 10.44
CA MET A 75 6.25 -4.01 11.33
C MET A 75 7.13 -4.58 12.44
N THR A 76 6.69 -5.68 13.08
CA THR A 76 7.46 -6.36 14.12
C THR A 76 8.80 -6.89 13.60
N ALA A 77 8.85 -7.33 12.35
CA ALA A 77 10.07 -7.82 11.72
C ALA A 77 11.00 -6.70 11.23
N CYS A 78 10.53 -5.45 11.15
CA CYS A 78 11.29 -4.36 10.53
C CYS A 78 12.27 -3.73 11.53
N PRO A 79 13.60 -3.84 11.31
CA PRO A 79 14.58 -3.21 12.20
C PRO A 79 14.60 -1.68 12.09
N ALA A 80 14.11 -1.14 10.96
CA ALA A 80 14.03 0.30 10.72
C ALA A 80 12.76 0.95 11.30
N GLY A 81 11.83 0.16 11.85
CA GLY A 81 10.61 0.67 12.45
C GLY A 81 9.65 1.36 11.48
N VAL A 82 9.58 0.90 10.22
CA VAL A 82 8.68 1.48 9.21
C VAL A 82 7.23 1.42 9.69
N ASP A 83 6.54 2.56 9.71
CA ASP A 83 5.11 2.64 10.01
C ASP A 83 4.27 2.18 8.79
N TYR A 84 4.23 0.86 8.60
CA TYR A 84 3.53 0.25 7.48
C TYR A 84 2.01 0.43 7.56
N ALA A 85 1.45 0.59 8.76
CA ALA A 85 0.01 0.81 8.93
C ALA A 85 -0.41 2.13 8.25
N ASN A 86 0.34 3.20 8.50
CA ASN A 86 0.11 4.49 7.87
C ASN A 86 0.26 4.41 6.34
N LEU A 87 1.34 3.79 5.86
CA LEU A 87 1.56 3.56 4.42
C LEU A 87 0.41 2.80 3.74
N PHE A 88 -0.08 1.76 4.41
CA PHE A 88 -1.16 0.91 3.92
C PHE A 88 -2.47 1.67 3.77
N GLU A 89 -2.85 2.47 4.78
CA GLU A 89 -4.08 3.27 4.75
C GLU A 89 -4.01 4.33 3.63
N HIS A 90 -2.90 5.07 3.52
CA HIS A 90 -2.72 6.06 2.46
C HIS A 90 -2.75 5.43 1.06
N ALA A 91 -2.12 4.26 0.88
CA ALA A 91 -2.13 3.56 -0.39
C ALA A 91 -3.53 3.06 -0.78
N ARG A 92 -4.32 2.57 0.17
CA ARG A 92 -5.71 2.18 -0.12
C ARG A 92 -6.62 3.38 -0.34
N ALA A 93 -6.43 4.48 0.40
CA ALA A 93 -7.14 5.73 0.16
C ALA A 93 -6.86 6.28 -1.25
N GLU A 94 -5.59 6.27 -1.69
CA GLU A 94 -5.20 6.63 -3.06
C GLU A 94 -5.97 5.81 -4.10
N VAL A 95 -6.08 4.49 -3.90
CA VAL A 95 -6.83 3.60 -4.79
C VAL A 95 -8.32 3.95 -4.85
N GLU A 96 -8.93 4.22 -3.71
CA GLU A 96 -10.36 4.55 -3.63
C GLU A 96 -10.66 5.91 -4.26
N THR A 97 -9.89 6.94 -3.93
CA THR A 97 -10.07 8.30 -4.44
C THR A 97 -9.89 8.36 -5.96
N LYS A 98 -8.97 7.56 -6.51
CA LYS A 98 -8.77 7.42 -7.97
C LYS A 98 -9.72 6.43 -8.64
N GLY A 99 -10.55 5.70 -7.89
CA GLY A 99 -11.51 4.74 -8.43
C GLY A 99 -10.87 3.60 -9.23
N LEU A 100 -9.67 3.14 -8.83
CA LEU A 100 -8.88 2.19 -9.64
C LEU A 100 -9.41 0.74 -9.60
N LEU A 101 -10.31 0.43 -8.66
CA LEU A 101 -11.03 -0.85 -8.56
C LEU A 101 -12.54 -0.60 -8.44
N PRO A 102 -13.21 -0.16 -9.53
CA PRO A 102 -14.62 0.18 -9.48
C PRO A 102 -15.45 -1.08 -9.24
N SER A 103 -16.34 -1.01 -8.26
CA SER A 103 -17.31 -2.07 -7.97
C SER A 103 -18.66 -1.42 -7.64
N PRO A 104 -19.71 -1.63 -8.46
CA PRO A 104 -21.03 -1.06 -8.22
C PRO A 104 -21.58 -1.41 -6.83
N ARG A 105 -21.40 -2.67 -6.42
CA ARG A 105 -21.79 -3.17 -5.10
C ARG A 105 -21.04 -2.44 -3.98
N ARG A 106 -19.72 -2.30 -4.12
CA ARG A 106 -18.89 -1.63 -3.10
C ARG A 106 -19.24 -0.14 -2.98
N GLY A 107 -19.46 0.54 -4.11
CA GLY A 107 -19.88 1.94 -4.15
C GLY A 107 -21.23 2.14 -3.45
N ALA A 108 -22.21 1.28 -3.73
CA ALA A 108 -23.51 1.31 -3.07
C ALA A 108 -23.41 1.11 -1.55
N ILE A 109 -22.64 0.11 -1.11
CA ILE A 109 -22.43 -0.14 0.33
C ILE A 109 -21.77 1.07 1.01
N ARG A 110 -20.66 1.58 0.46
CA ARG A 110 -19.94 2.72 1.04
C ARG A 110 -20.79 3.98 1.11
N GLY A 111 -21.56 4.28 0.07
CA GLY A 111 -22.46 5.44 0.05
C GLY A 111 -23.60 5.35 1.09
N PHE A 112 -23.91 4.15 1.57
CA PHE A 112 -24.87 3.92 2.63
C PHE A 112 -24.21 3.89 4.03
N THR A 113 -23.00 3.34 4.17
CA THR A 113 -22.36 3.10 5.49
C THR A 113 -21.29 4.11 5.91
N VAL A 114 -20.70 4.87 4.98
CA VAL A 114 -19.58 5.82 5.23
C VAL A 114 -20.02 7.25 4.89
N LYS A 115 -21.30 7.57 5.14
CA LYS A 115 -21.86 8.92 5.00
C LYS A 115 -21.60 9.75 6.24
#